data_AF-A0A976KLT5-F1
#
_entry.id   AF-A0A976KLT5-F1
#
_cell.length_a   1.000
_cell.length_b   1.000
_cell.length_c   1.000
_cell.angle_alpha   90.00
_cell.angle_beta   90.00
_cell.angle_gamma   90.00
#
_symmetry.space_group_name_H-M   'P 1'
#
loop_
_entity.id
_entity.type
_entity.pdbx_description
1 polymer ?
#
loop_
_entity_poly.entity_id
_entity_poly.type
_entity_poly.pdbx_seq_one_letter_code
_entity_poly.pdbx_strand_id
1 'polypeptide(L)'
;EGMRFKNSFCTNSICAPSRAVILTGKYSHVNGLVDNKIAFDGSQQTFPKLLQKNGYETAMIGKWHLKSHPTGFDYWSVLIGQGVYYNPDFLEMGQTKNVKGYVTDIITDKSIDWLENRRDKSKPFCLVSQHKAPHANWAARPGPSGYVQGRRYPRAPDV
;
A
#
# COMPACT_ATOMS: atom_id res chain seq x y z
N GLU A 1 -18.25 -1.31 -14.53
CA GLU A 1 -19.51 -0.58 -14.25
C GLU A 1 -19.68 -0.51 -12.73
N GLY A 2 -20.02 0.64 -12.15
CA GLY A 2 -20.02 0.83 -10.69
C GLY A 2 -20.53 2.21 -10.26
N MET A 3 -20.23 2.62 -9.02
CA MET A 3 -20.71 3.89 -8.44
C MET A 3 -19.57 4.89 -8.19
N ARG A 4 -19.82 6.18 -8.47
CA ARG A 4 -18.89 7.29 -8.20
C ARG A 4 -19.35 8.15 -7.04
N PHE A 5 -18.55 8.22 -5.99
CA PHE A 5 -18.74 9.15 -4.88
C PHE A 5 -18.16 10.51 -5.22
N LYS A 6 -18.99 11.56 -5.22
CA LYS A 6 -18.56 12.96 -5.44
C LYS A 6 -18.03 13.63 -4.16
N ASN A 7 -18.47 13.12 -3.00
CA ASN A 7 -18.14 13.64 -1.69
C ASN A 7 -17.51 12.48 -0.88
N SER A 8 -16.20 12.32 -0.99
CA SER A 8 -15.41 11.33 -0.26
C SER A 8 -14.18 12.02 0.31
N PHE A 9 -14.05 12.02 1.64
CA PHE A 9 -13.05 12.78 2.35
C PHE A 9 -12.17 11.85 3.18
N CYS A 10 -10.87 12.12 3.20
CA CYS A 10 -10.01 11.55 4.22
C CYS A 10 -10.17 12.35 5.53
N THR A 11 -10.05 11.68 6.66
CA THR A 11 -10.16 12.33 7.98
C THR A 11 -8.85 12.95 8.45
N ASN A 12 -7.74 12.61 7.77
CA ASN A 12 -6.42 13.22 7.93
C ASN A 12 -5.69 13.16 6.58
N SER A 13 -5.23 14.30 6.06
CA SER A 13 -4.62 14.45 4.72
C SER A 13 -3.14 14.07 4.65
N ILE A 14 -2.66 13.22 5.58
CA ILE A 14 -1.30 12.68 5.62
C ILE A 14 -1.35 11.15 5.46
N CYS A 15 -0.35 10.59 4.78
CA CYS A 15 -0.39 9.22 4.29
C CYS A 15 -0.53 8.13 5.37
N ALA A 16 0.27 8.14 6.44
CA ALA A 16 0.20 7.10 7.45
C ALA A 16 -1.10 7.22 8.28
N PRO A 17 -1.49 8.41 8.78
CA PRO A 17 -2.78 8.60 9.47
C PRO A 17 -4.00 8.16 8.66
N SER A 18 -4.06 8.54 7.38
CA SER A 18 -5.16 8.12 6.48
C SER A 18 -5.24 6.59 6.32
N ARG A 19 -4.09 5.91 6.20
CA ARG A 19 -4.03 4.44 6.12
C ARG A 19 -4.48 3.78 7.42
N ALA A 20 -4.07 4.32 8.58
CA ALA A 20 -4.52 3.82 9.87
C ALA A 20 -6.04 3.98 10.05
N VAL A 21 -6.62 5.10 9.60
CA VAL A 21 -8.08 5.29 9.59
C VAL A 21 -8.76 4.23 8.73
N ILE A 22 -8.28 3.97 7.53
CA ILE A 22 -8.86 2.94 6.64
C ILE A 22 -8.81 1.55 7.28
N LEU A 23 -7.68 1.19 7.90
CA LEU A 23 -7.53 -0.13 8.52
C LEU A 23 -8.41 -0.31 9.75
N THR A 24 -8.60 0.74 10.54
CA THR A 24 -9.22 0.67 11.87
C THR A 24 -10.68 1.12 11.90
N GLY A 25 -11.12 1.91 10.92
CA GLY A 25 -12.41 2.60 10.94
C GLY A 25 -12.49 3.71 11.99
N LYS A 26 -11.36 4.14 12.57
CA LYS A 26 -11.30 5.11 13.68
C LYS A 26 -10.55 6.37 13.26
N TYR A 27 -10.96 7.53 13.77
CA TYR A 27 -10.20 8.78 13.63
C TYR A 27 -8.80 8.68 14.24
N SER A 28 -7.84 9.48 13.74
CA SER A 28 -6.44 9.49 14.20
C SER A 28 -6.27 9.65 15.70
N HIS A 29 -7.09 10.49 16.36
CA HIS A 29 -7.01 10.69 17.80
C HIS A 29 -7.47 9.46 18.61
N VAL A 30 -8.16 8.50 17.98
CA VAL A 30 -8.59 7.24 18.60
C VAL A 30 -7.67 6.09 18.24
N ASN A 31 -7.21 5.99 16.98
CA ASN A 31 -6.29 4.92 16.55
C ASN A 31 -4.82 5.19 16.94
N GLY A 32 -4.53 6.39 17.45
CA GLY A 32 -3.21 6.80 17.94
C GLY A 32 -2.26 7.32 16.86
N LEU A 33 -2.56 7.15 15.57
CA LEU A 33 -1.69 7.54 14.48
C LEU A 33 -2.06 8.91 13.90
N VAL A 34 -1.39 9.95 14.41
CA VAL A 34 -1.67 11.36 14.08
C VAL A 34 -0.73 11.96 13.03
N ASP A 35 0.47 11.40 12.86
CA ASP A 35 1.47 11.84 11.88
C ASP A 35 2.25 10.67 11.24
N ASN A 36 3.30 10.95 10.46
CA ASN A 36 4.19 9.96 9.85
C ASN A 36 5.42 9.61 10.73
N LYS A 37 5.48 10.07 11.98
CA LYS A 37 6.67 9.95 12.85
C LYS A 37 6.59 8.74 13.77
N ILE A 38 5.39 8.33 14.16
CA ILE A 38 5.18 7.19 15.06
C ILE A 38 4.84 5.90 14.31
N ALA A 39 5.05 4.77 14.97
CA ALA A 39 4.68 3.45 14.46
C ALA A 39 3.22 3.14 14.78
N PHE A 40 2.52 2.50 13.85
CA PHE A 40 1.15 2.04 14.07
C PHE A 40 1.13 0.86 15.04
N ASP A 41 0.30 0.95 16.08
CA ASP A 41 0.00 -0.16 16.97
C ASP A 41 -0.74 -1.25 16.20
N GLY A 42 0.01 -2.25 15.75
CA GLY A 42 -0.51 -3.40 15.01
C GLY A 42 -1.27 -4.40 15.88
N SER A 43 -1.38 -4.21 17.20
CA SER A 43 -2.17 -5.10 18.08
C SER A 43 -3.67 -4.82 17.99
N GLN A 44 -4.06 -3.57 17.70
CA GLN A 44 -5.45 -3.14 17.61
C GLN A 44 -6.25 -3.88 16.54
N GLN A 45 -7.58 -3.88 16.68
CA GLN A 45 -8.48 -4.43 15.68
C GLN A 45 -8.37 -3.65 14.36
N THR A 46 -8.29 -4.38 13.25
CA THR A 46 -8.33 -3.85 11.89
C THR A 46 -9.29 -4.68 11.04
N PHE A 47 -9.83 -4.12 9.96
CA PHE A 47 -10.74 -4.87 9.09
C PHE A 47 -10.10 -6.13 8.48
N PRO A 48 -8.79 -6.19 8.11
CA PRO A 48 -8.18 -7.42 7.62
C PRO A 48 -8.19 -8.54 8.66
N LYS A 49 -7.91 -8.23 9.94
CA LYS A 49 -8.02 -9.21 11.04
C LYS A 49 -9.44 -9.75 11.19
N LEU A 50 -10.44 -8.87 11.06
CA LEU A 50 -11.84 -9.29 11.12
C LEU A 50 -12.19 -10.21 9.96
N LEU A 51 -11.75 -9.90 8.74
CA LEU A 51 -11.97 -10.74 7.56
C LEU A 51 -11.27 -12.09 7.70
N GLN A 52 -10.00 -12.09 8.12
CA GLN A 52 -9.22 -13.30 8.35
C GLN A 52 -9.90 -14.23 9.36
N LYS A 53 -10.39 -13.68 10.48
CA LYS A 53 -11.16 -14.44 11.49
C LYS A 53 -12.44 -15.07 10.92
N ASN A 54 -13.00 -14.50 9.84
CA ASN A 54 -14.22 -14.95 9.18
C ASN A 54 -13.94 -15.73 7.88
N GLY A 55 -12.75 -16.32 7.74
CA GLY A 55 -12.44 -17.27 6.68
C GLY A 55 -11.97 -16.65 5.35
N TYR A 56 -11.74 -15.34 5.31
CA TYR A 56 -11.07 -14.72 4.16
C TYR A 56 -9.58 -14.99 4.20
N GLU A 57 -8.99 -15.22 3.03
CA GLU A 57 -7.55 -15.07 2.86
C GLU A 57 -7.21 -13.62 2.55
N THR A 58 -6.18 -13.11 3.23
CA THR A 58 -5.90 -11.67 3.29
C THR A 58 -4.49 -11.35 2.83
N ALA A 59 -4.34 -10.35 1.96
CA ALA A 59 -3.04 -9.91 1.48
C ALA A 59 -2.83 -8.39 1.49
N MET A 60 -1.59 -7.97 1.77
CA MET A 60 -1.13 -6.58 1.68
C MET A 60 0.07 -6.45 0.76
N ILE A 61 -0.08 -5.73 -0.36
CA ILE A 61 0.97 -5.59 -1.39
C ILE A 61 1.20 -4.11 -1.70
N GLY A 62 2.45 -3.67 -1.62
CA GLY A 62 2.85 -2.30 -1.98
C GLY A 62 3.16 -1.41 -0.77
N LYS A 63 2.72 -0.15 -0.81
CA LYS A 63 3.10 0.87 0.17
C LYS A 63 2.37 0.66 1.49
N TRP A 64 3.06 0.17 2.52
CA TRP A 64 2.52 0.07 3.88
C TRP A 64 2.65 1.39 4.65
N HIS A 65 3.90 1.82 4.87
CA HIS A 65 4.24 3.12 5.45
C HIS A 65 3.65 3.37 6.87
N LEU A 66 3.44 2.31 7.65
CA LEU A 66 2.98 2.36 9.04
C LEU A 66 4.06 1.99 10.08
N LYS A 67 5.31 1.82 9.61
CA LYS A 67 6.55 1.49 10.35
C LYS A 67 6.59 0.16 11.12
N SER A 68 5.45 -0.35 11.57
CA SER A 68 5.31 -1.71 12.09
C SER A 68 5.23 -2.74 10.96
N HIS A 69 5.41 -4.01 11.29
CA HIS A 69 5.07 -5.09 10.34
C HIS A 69 3.54 -5.18 10.17
N PRO A 70 3.05 -5.52 8.96
CA PRO A 70 1.63 -5.78 8.74
C PRO A 70 1.12 -6.90 9.65
N THR A 71 -0.09 -6.72 10.20
CA THR A 71 -0.80 -7.74 10.98
C THR A 71 -2.22 -7.94 10.43
N GLY A 72 -2.76 -9.15 10.57
CA GLY A 72 -4.06 -9.52 9.99
C GLY A 72 -4.02 -9.77 8.48
N PHE A 73 -2.84 -10.11 7.96
CA PHE A 73 -2.63 -10.51 6.57
C PHE A 73 -1.92 -11.86 6.54
N ASP A 74 -2.48 -12.84 5.84
CA ASP A 74 -1.86 -14.15 5.60
C ASP A 74 -0.61 -14.02 4.72
N TYR A 75 -0.64 -13.06 3.78
CA TYR A 75 0.50 -12.72 2.93
C TYR A 75 0.74 -11.21 2.91
N TRP A 76 1.99 -10.78 2.97
CA TRP A 76 2.34 -9.38 2.72
C TRP A 76 3.71 -9.22 2.08
N SER A 77 3.77 -8.25 1.16
CA SER A 77 4.97 -7.84 0.44
C SER A 77 4.94 -6.32 0.31
N VAL A 78 5.66 -5.64 1.20
CA VAL A 78 5.52 -4.19 1.39
C VAL A 78 6.79 -3.42 1.10
N LEU A 79 6.65 -2.22 0.56
CA LEU A 79 7.78 -1.32 0.32
C LEU A 79 8.43 -0.90 1.64
N ILE A 80 9.76 -0.85 1.66
CA ILE A 80 10.50 -0.28 2.79
C ILE A 80 10.32 1.25 2.80
N GLY A 81 9.88 1.79 3.94
CA GLY A 81 9.60 3.22 4.11
C GLY A 81 8.55 3.75 3.13
N GLN A 82 8.91 4.78 2.36
CA GLN A 82 8.06 5.39 1.32
C GLN A 82 8.14 4.66 -0.03
N GLY A 83 9.07 3.69 -0.15
CA GLY A 83 9.45 3.03 -1.40
C GLY A 83 10.14 3.93 -2.42
N VAL A 84 10.77 3.31 -3.40
CA VAL A 84 11.38 3.97 -4.57
C VAL A 84 10.67 3.53 -5.86
N TYR A 85 10.85 4.29 -6.94
CA TYR A 85 10.16 4.02 -8.21
C TYR A 85 10.78 2.89 -9.03
N TYR A 86 12.10 2.74 -8.97
CA TYR A 86 12.85 1.77 -9.76
C TYR A 86 13.59 0.81 -8.84
N ASN A 87 13.58 -0.45 -9.21
CA ASN A 87 14.27 -1.53 -8.51
C ASN A 87 14.07 -1.49 -6.97
N PRO A 88 12.83 -1.39 -6.48
CA PRO A 88 12.57 -1.22 -5.05
C PRO A 88 12.88 -2.46 -4.22
N ASP A 89 13.23 -2.22 -2.96
CA ASP A 89 13.22 -3.25 -1.93
C ASP A 89 11.81 -3.45 -1.37
N PHE A 90 11.41 -4.70 -1.28
CA PHE A 90 10.22 -5.17 -0.59
C PHE A 90 10.62 -5.97 0.65
N LEU A 91 9.99 -5.70 1.78
CA LEU A 91 9.94 -6.62 2.90
C LEU A 91 8.76 -7.56 2.67
N GLU A 92 9.04 -8.82 2.39
CA GLU A 92 8.06 -9.85 2.06
C GLU A 92 8.14 -10.96 3.10
N MET A 93 7.07 -11.12 3.88
CA MET A 93 6.99 -12.11 4.97
C MET A 93 8.23 -12.11 5.88
N GLY A 94 8.75 -10.91 6.19
CA GLY A 94 9.92 -10.72 7.03
C GLY A 94 11.27 -10.80 6.32
N GLN A 95 11.30 -11.07 5.01
CA GLN A 95 12.54 -11.15 4.22
C GLN A 95 12.62 -10.01 3.20
N THR A 96 13.75 -9.30 3.19
CA THR A 96 13.98 -8.21 2.23
C THR A 96 14.40 -8.77 0.88
N LYS A 97 13.76 -8.30 -0.20
CA LYS A 97 14.05 -8.67 -1.59
C LYS A 97 14.08 -7.42 -2.47
N ASN A 98 15.17 -7.24 -3.21
CA ASN A 98 15.21 -6.24 -4.28
C ASN A 98 14.50 -6.79 -5.53
N VAL A 99 13.61 -6.01 -6.13
CA VAL A 99 12.85 -6.43 -7.31
C VAL A 99 13.10 -5.48 -8.47
N LYS A 100 13.73 -5.98 -9.54
CA LYS A 100 14.03 -5.20 -10.73
C LYS A 100 12.75 -4.77 -11.45
N GLY A 101 12.68 -3.51 -11.88
CA GLY A 101 11.58 -2.96 -12.67
C GLY A 101 11.00 -1.67 -12.10
N TYR A 102 9.81 -1.31 -12.57
CA TYR A 102 9.09 -0.11 -12.13
C TYR A 102 8.03 -0.48 -11.09
N VAL A 103 8.02 0.21 -9.95
CA VAL A 103 7.24 -0.18 -8.77
C VAL A 103 5.73 -0.30 -9.01
N THR A 104 5.16 0.50 -9.90
CA THR A 104 3.74 0.39 -10.22
C THR A 104 3.43 -0.95 -10.88
N ASP A 105 4.27 -1.35 -11.84
CA ASP A 105 4.13 -2.62 -12.55
C ASP A 105 4.40 -3.79 -11.59
N ILE A 106 5.48 -3.70 -10.80
CA ILE A 106 5.83 -4.73 -9.80
C ILE A 106 4.69 -4.98 -8.80
N ILE A 107 4.05 -3.92 -8.28
CA ILE A 107 2.92 -4.07 -7.34
C ILE A 107 1.73 -4.75 -8.03
N THR A 108 1.45 -4.39 -9.28
CA THR A 108 0.39 -5.02 -10.09
C THR A 108 0.69 -6.48 -10.33
N ASP A 109 1.90 -6.81 -10.80
CA ASP A 109 2.31 -8.18 -11.12
C ASP A 109 2.30 -9.06 -9.86
N LYS A 110 2.80 -8.56 -8.73
CA LYS A 110 2.70 -9.25 -7.43
C LYS A 110 1.25 -9.46 -6.99
N SER A 111 0.37 -8.48 -7.26
CA SER A 111 -1.05 -8.58 -6.93
C SER A 111 -1.75 -9.66 -7.76
N ILE A 112 -1.48 -9.69 -9.07
CA ILE A 112 -2.01 -10.70 -9.99
C ILE A 112 -1.45 -12.08 -9.62
N ASP A 113 -0.14 -12.21 -9.43
CA ASP A 113 0.50 -13.47 -9.02
C ASP A 113 -0.11 -14.03 -7.73
N TRP A 114 -0.37 -13.16 -6.74
CA TRP A 114 -1.03 -13.62 -5.52
C TRP A 114 -2.45 -14.14 -5.77
N LEU A 115 -3.23 -13.43 -6.60
CA LEU A 115 -4.60 -13.82 -6.95
C LEU A 115 -4.67 -15.12 -7.76
N GLU A 116 -3.71 -15.34 -8.65
CA GLU A 116 -3.71 -16.45 -9.61
C GLU A 116 -3.01 -17.70 -9.08
N ASN A 117 -1.89 -17.52 -8.38
CA ASN A 117 -0.94 -18.61 -8.13
C ASN A 117 -0.66 -18.89 -6.64
N ARG A 118 -0.94 -17.95 -5.73
CA ARG A 118 -0.57 -18.11 -4.30
C ARG A 118 -1.74 -18.36 -3.37
N ARG A 119 -2.85 -17.63 -3.56
CA ARG A 119 -3.99 -17.75 -2.65
C ARG A 119 -4.68 -19.10 -2.78
N ASP A 120 -5.32 -19.52 -1.71
CA ASP A 120 -6.29 -20.60 -1.69
C ASP A 120 -7.55 -20.17 -2.46
N LYS A 121 -7.80 -20.83 -3.59
CA LYS A 121 -8.95 -20.54 -4.46
C LYS A 121 -10.28 -20.99 -3.86
N SER A 122 -10.27 -21.81 -2.80
CA SER A 122 -11.48 -22.23 -2.09
C SER A 122 -12.00 -21.18 -1.10
N LYS A 123 -11.19 -20.19 -0.73
CA LYS A 123 -11.55 -19.12 0.20
C LYS A 123 -11.93 -17.82 -0.53
N PRO A 124 -12.83 -17.00 0.05
CA PRO A 124 -12.97 -15.62 -0.38
C PRO A 124 -11.68 -14.85 -0.05
N PHE A 125 -11.40 -13.76 -0.78
CA PHE A 125 -10.15 -13.03 -0.63
C PHE A 125 -10.36 -11.55 -0.31
N CYS A 126 -9.39 -10.96 0.38
CA CYS A 126 -9.24 -9.52 0.51
C CYS A 126 -7.81 -9.12 0.18
N LEU A 127 -7.65 -8.34 -0.90
CA LEU A 127 -6.36 -7.81 -1.31
C LEU A 127 -6.31 -6.30 -1.09
N VAL A 128 -5.36 -5.86 -0.27
CA VAL A 128 -5.01 -4.45 -0.12
C VAL A 128 -3.80 -4.15 -1.01
N SER A 129 -4.07 -3.70 -2.23
CA SER A 129 -3.05 -3.30 -3.22
C SER A 129 -2.84 -1.79 -3.20
N GLN A 130 -1.67 -1.33 -2.74
CA GLN A 130 -1.40 0.10 -2.50
C GLN A 130 -0.18 0.58 -3.28
N HIS A 131 -0.40 1.34 -4.36
CA HIS A 131 0.68 1.87 -5.17
C HIS A 131 1.47 3.00 -4.48
N LYS A 132 2.75 3.14 -4.87
CA LYS A 132 3.57 4.33 -4.56
C LYS A 132 3.14 5.54 -5.38
N ALA A 133 2.90 5.33 -6.68
CA ALA A 133 2.51 6.40 -7.59
C ALA A 133 1.16 7.01 -7.18
N PRO A 134 0.94 8.32 -7.38
CA PRO A 134 1.83 9.31 -8.00
C PRO A 134 2.62 10.13 -6.97
N HIS A 135 2.96 9.57 -5.80
CA HIS A 135 3.72 10.29 -4.77
C HIS A 135 5.08 10.78 -5.29
N ALA A 136 5.53 11.95 -4.83
CA ALA A 136 6.82 12.51 -5.20
C ALA A 136 7.98 11.48 -5.12
N ASN A 137 8.96 11.51 -6.04
CA ASN A 137 9.33 12.60 -6.96
C ASN A 137 8.75 12.48 -8.39
N TRP A 138 7.61 11.79 -8.58
CA TRP A 138 6.92 11.69 -9.88
C TRP A 138 7.77 11.06 -11.02
N ALA A 139 8.65 10.11 -10.69
CA ALA A 139 9.43 9.42 -11.69
C ALA A 139 8.50 8.53 -12.54
N ALA A 140 8.52 8.72 -13.85
CA ALA A 140 7.62 8.04 -14.77
C ALA A 140 8.08 6.61 -15.09
N ARG A 141 7.14 5.75 -15.49
CA ARG A 141 7.48 4.46 -16.10
C ARG A 141 8.40 4.71 -17.31
N PRO A 142 9.54 4.01 -17.44
CA PRO A 142 10.38 4.15 -18.62
C PRO A 142 9.58 3.67 -19.84
N GLY A 143 9.61 4.44 -20.93
CA GLY A 143 9.08 3.99 -22.22
C GLY A 143 9.97 2.89 -22.83
N PRO A 144 9.55 2.29 -23.96
CA PRO A 144 10.34 1.27 -24.66
C PRO A 144 11.78 1.70 -25.00
N SER A 145 12.03 3.00 -25.17
CA SER A 145 13.34 3.59 -25.47
C SER A 145 14.10 4.15 -24.25
N GLY A 146 13.59 3.96 -23.03
CA GLY A 146 14.18 4.53 -21.81
C GLY A 146 13.83 6.01 -21.64
N TYR A 147 13.13 6.31 -20.54
CA TYR A 147 12.72 7.65 -20.07
C TYR A 147 11.87 8.52 -21.01
N VAL A 148 10.67 8.88 -20.56
CA VAL A 148 10.05 10.13 -21.01
C VAL A 148 10.77 11.26 -20.27
N GLN A 149 11.97 11.62 -20.76
CA GLN A 149 12.73 12.76 -20.26
C GLN A 149 12.05 14.05 -20.78
N GLY A 150 11.80 15.02 -19.90
CA GLY A 150 11.42 16.38 -20.30
C GLY A 150 10.03 16.88 -19.94
N ARG A 151 9.15 16.07 -19.30
CA ARG A 151 7.91 16.63 -18.72
C ARG A 151 8.18 17.19 -17.32
N ARG A 152 8.25 18.52 -17.22
CA ARG A 152 8.20 19.24 -15.95
C ARG A 152 6.78 19.08 -15.39
N TYR A 153 6.60 18.21 -14.41
CA TYR A 153 5.36 18.18 -13.65
C TYR A 153 5.34 19.41 -12.72
N PRO A 154 4.22 20.15 -12.63
CA PRO A 154 4.13 21.27 -11.70
C PRO A 154 4.44 20.77 -10.29
N ARG A 155 5.34 21.46 -9.61
CA ARG A 155 5.64 21.21 -8.20
C ARG A 155 4.34 21.43 -7.42
N ALA A 156 3.97 20.51 -6.55
CA ALA A 156 2.95 20.82 -5.56
C ALA A 156 3.41 22.08 -4.78
N PRO A 157 2.52 23.02 -4.45
CA PRO A 157 2.91 24.16 -3.62
C PRO A 157 3.55 23.64 -2.34
N ASP A 158 4.64 24.28 -1.95
CA ASP A 158 5.32 23.99 -0.69
C ASP A 158 4.32 24.21 0.45
N VAL A 159 4.08 23.16 1.25
CA VAL A 159 3.31 23.22 2.51
C VAL A 159 4.25 23.36 3.68
#